data_AF-A0A7Y5EYR0-F1
#
_entry.id   AF-A0A7Y5EYR0-F1
#
_cell.length_a   1.000
_cell.length_b   1.000
_cell.length_c   1.000
_cell.angle_alpha   90.00
_cell.angle_beta   90.00
_cell.angle_gamma   90.00
#
_symmetry.space_group_name_H-M   'P 1'
#
loop_
_entity.id
_entity.type
_entity.pdbx_description
1 polymer ?
#
loop_
_entity_poly.entity_id
_entity_poly.type
_entity_poly.pdbx_seq_one_letter_code
_entity_poly.pdbx_strand_id
1 'polypeptide(L)'
;MNKNFLHNVFLILFFYNTSILFVYCTVGPDFRRPQIPIPQKWENDILQDDDKNPINLAYWWKNFNDPILTELIEESIHSNLDIRQAGFRVAQARASLGIMTAGLFPELGIQGAMTRRHNSMSVSSSNNTTNTAQATSIPPSNSQIIAATEKSPSTKSATNLFQTGLTASWTLDVFGGVRRNIESANANLQMTLEDRRGIFLTLISDVATNYVNLRTFQKQISIAKEQLKIQEQTSLIMKKRYEA
;
A
#
# COMPACT_ATOMS: atom_id res chain seq x y z
N MET A 1 -44.75 46.97 -17.15
CA MET A 1 -43.66 46.03 -16.77
C MET A 1 -43.07 45.46 -18.05
N ASN A 2 -41.81 45.75 -18.36
CA ASN A 2 -41.23 45.48 -19.68
C ASN A 2 -40.94 43.98 -19.85
N LYS A 3 -41.56 43.31 -20.83
CA LYS A 3 -41.44 41.85 -21.03
C LYS A 3 -39.98 41.38 -21.16
N ASN A 4 -39.11 42.25 -21.67
CA ASN A 4 -37.68 41.98 -21.84
C ASN A 4 -36.91 41.94 -20.51
N PHE A 5 -37.37 42.66 -19.49
CA PHE A 5 -36.75 42.65 -18.15
C PHE A 5 -37.03 41.33 -17.43
N LEU A 6 -38.27 40.84 -17.48
CA LEU A 6 -38.65 39.55 -16.89
C LEU A 6 -37.96 38.38 -17.58
N HIS A 7 -37.79 38.42 -18.91
CA HIS A 7 -37.08 37.39 -19.66
C HIS A 7 -35.58 37.33 -19.31
N ASN A 8 -34.92 38.49 -19.20
CA ASN A 8 -33.50 38.56 -18.83
C ASN A 8 -33.25 38.11 -17.38
N VAL A 9 -34.13 38.46 -16.44
CA VAL A 9 -34.04 37.99 -15.05
C VAL A 9 -34.26 36.47 -14.97
N PHE A 10 -35.18 35.92 -15.77
CA PHE A 10 -35.42 34.47 -15.80
C PHE A 10 -34.24 33.69 -16.38
N LEU A 11 -33.61 34.20 -17.45
CA LEU A 11 -32.39 33.60 -18.03
C LEU A 11 -31.23 33.62 -17.03
N ILE A 12 -31.00 34.74 -16.34
CA ILE A 12 -29.93 34.84 -15.34
C ILE A 12 -30.15 33.86 -14.18
N LEU A 13 -31.38 33.74 -13.68
CA LEU A 13 -31.72 32.80 -12.60
C LEU A 13 -31.63 31.32 -13.04
N PHE A 14 -31.95 31.02 -14.30
CA PHE A 14 -31.82 29.69 -14.89
C PHE A 14 -30.36 29.27 -15.07
N PHE A 15 -29.49 30.16 -15.56
CA PHE A 15 -28.05 29.91 -15.64
C PHE A 15 -27.38 29.81 -14.27
N TYR A 16 -27.84 30.59 -13.28
CA TYR A 16 -27.31 30.52 -11.91
C TYR A 16 -27.68 29.21 -11.19
N ASN A 17 -28.91 28.70 -11.38
CA ASN A 17 -29.35 27.42 -10.81
C ASN A 17 -28.68 26.21 -11.47
N THR A 18 -28.46 26.25 -12.79
CA THR A 18 -27.80 25.15 -13.52
C THR A 18 -26.30 25.04 -13.20
N SER A 19 -25.63 26.16 -12.90
CA SER A 19 -24.23 26.15 -12.43
C SER A 19 -24.04 25.56 -11.03
N ILE A 20 -25.07 25.55 -10.17
CA ILE A 20 -24.98 25.03 -8.78
C ILE A 20 -25.08 23.50 -8.74
N LEU A 21 -25.63 22.85 -9.77
CA LEU A 21 -25.84 21.40 -9.82
C LEU A 21 -24.59 20.58 -10.24
N PHE A 22 -23.50 21.22 -10.65
CA PHE A 22 -22.30 20.53 -11.17
C PHE A 22 -21.12 20.41 -10.20
N VAL A 23 -21.25 20.86 -8.96
CA VAL A 23 -20.14 20.82 -7.99
C VAL A 23 -20.52 19.89 -6.83
N TYR A 24 -19.68 18.88 -6.61
CA TYR A 24 -19.72 17.87 -5.55
C TYR A 24 -20.57 16.61 -5.81
N CYS A 25 -20.08 15.73 -6.69
CA CYS A 25 -20.35 14.30 -6.54
C CYS A 25 -19.04 13.52 -6.69
N THR A 26 -18.66 12.75 -5.68
CA THR A 26 -17.56 11.80 -5.78
C THR A 26 -17.95 10.73 -6.80
N VAL A 27 -17.18 10.56 -7.86
CA VAL A 27 -17.53 9.68 -8.98
C VAL A 27 -17.11 8.25 -8.65
N GLY A 28 -18.03 7.31 -8.85
CA GLY A 28 -17.79 5.87 -8.69
C GLY A 28 -18.82 5.21 -7.76
N PRO A 29 -19.05 3.88 -7.90
CA PRO A 29 -20.09 3.18 -7.16
C PRO A 29 -19.69 2.97 -5.70
N ASP A 30 -20.57 3.30 -4.76
CA ASP A 30 -20.35 3.02 -3.33
C ASP A 30 -20.11 1.53 -3.07
N PHE A 31 -19.22 1.25 -2.12
CA PHE A 31 -18.94 -0.13 -1.73
C PHE A 31 -20.22 -0.75 -1.13
N ARG A 32 -20.67 -1.84 -1.74
CA ARG A 32 -21.72 -2.70 -1.18
C ARG A 32 -21.12 -4.05 -0.85
N ARG A 33 -21.11 -4.39 0.45
CA ARG A 33 -20.65 -5.70 0.91
C ARG A 33 -21.44 -6.79 0.17
N PRO A 34 -20.78 -7.75 -0.49
CA PRO A 34 -21.46 -8.84 -1.16
C PRO A 34 -22.22 -9.69 -0.12
N GLN A 35 -23.47 -10.03 -0.44
CA GLN A 35 -24.26 -10.97 0.36
C GLN A 35 -23.78 -12.37 0.02
N ILE A 36 -23.16 -13.04 0.99
CA ILE A 36 -22.72 -14.43 0.85
C ILE A 36 -23.90 -15.30 1.32
N PRO A 37 -24.50 -16.15 0.45
CA PRO A 37 -25.57 -17.03 0.87
C PRO A 37 -25.02 -18.06 1.85
N ILE A 38 -25.31 -17.88 3.13
CA ILE A 38 -24.97 -18.82 4.20
C ILE A 38 -26.25 -19.49 4.70
N PRO A 39 -26.18 -20.77 5.10
CA PRO A 39 -27.33 -21.42 5.69
C PRO A 39 -27.72 -20.70 6.99
N GLN A 40 -29.02 -20.50 7.22
CA GLN A 40 -29.49 -19.88 8.47
C GLN A 40 -29.27 -20.78 9.69
N LYS A 41 -29.08 -22.08 9.48
CA LYS A 41 -28.76 -23.06 10.51
C LYS A 41 -27.72 -24.04 10.00
N TRP A 42 -26.78 -24.39 10.86
CA TRP A 42 -25.85 -25.49 10.59
C TRP A 42 -26.56 -26.82 10.84
N GLU A 43 -26.24 -27.84 10.04
CA GLU A 43 -26.95 -29.13 10.04
C GLU A 43 -26.89 -29.85 11.40
N ASN A 44 -25.83 -29.61 12.17
CA ASN A 44 -25.64 -30.17 13.50
C ASN A 44 -25.53 -29.03 14.53
N ASP A 45 -26.65 -28.34 14.79
CA ASP A 45 -26.69 -27.29 15.81
C ASP A 45 -26.74 -27.93 17.21
N ILE A 46 -25.62 -28.52 17.63
CA ILE A 46 -25.46 -29.22 18.92
C ILE A 46 -25.31 -28.22 20.08
N LEU A 47 -25.00 -26.97 19.76
CA LEU A 47 -24.82 -25.88 20.71
C LEU A 47 -26.09 -25.03 20.68
N GLN A 48 -26.95 -25.17 21.69
CA GLN A 48 -27.97 -24.14 21.93
C GLN A 48 -27.24 -22.86 22.32
N ASP A 49 -27.40 -21.82 21.51
CA ASP A 49 -26.88 -20.50 21.82
C ASP A 49 -27.58 -20.03 23.12
N ASP A 50 -26.84 -20.03 24.23
CA ASP A 50 -27.35 -19.53 25.50
C ASP A 50 -27.29 -18.00 25.47
N ASP A 51 -28.37 -17.39 24.98
CA ASP A 51 -28.56 -15.93 24.94
C ASP A 51 -28.30 -15.26 26.30
N LYS A 52 -28.36 -16.00 27.42
CA LYS A 52 -28.15 -15.46 28.76
C LYS A 52 -26.67 -15.37 29.15
N ASN A 53 -25.81 -16.22 28.59
CA ASN A 53 -24.37 -16.24 28.85
C ASN A 53 -23.58 -16.42 27.55
N PRO A 54 -23.49 -15.38 26.71
CA PRO A 54 -22.77 -15.47 25.45
C PRO A 54 -21.30 -15.84 25.68
N ILE A 55 -20.83 -16.87 24.99
CA ILE A 55 -19.42 -17.28 25.05
C ILE A 55 -18.57 -16.15 24.49
N ASN A 56 -17.63 -15.65 25.31
CA ASN A 56 -16.67 -14.67 24.83
C ASN A 56 -15.61 -15.37 23.95
N LEU A 57 -15.85 -15.38 22.64
CA LEU A 57 -14.97 -15.99 21.64
C LEU A 57 -13.56 -15.38 21.62
N ALA A 58 -13.39 -14.13 22.07
CA ALA A 58 -12.07 -13.51 22.16
C ALA A 58 -11.21 -14.09 23.30
N TYR A 59 -11.82 -14.75 24.30
CA TYR A 59 -11.14 -15.37 25.43
C TYR A 59 -11.58 -16.83 25.64
N TRP A 60 -11.94 -17.52 24.55
CA TRP A 60 -12.57 -18.83 24.58
C TRP A 60 -11.83 -19.88 25.41
N TRP A 61 -10.50 -19.83 25.47
CA TRP A 61 -9.67 -20.77 26.24
C TRP A 61 -9.89 -20.68 27.75
N LYS A 62 -10.37 -19.53 28.27
CA LYS A 62 -10.65 -19.36 29.70
C LYS A 62 -11.76 -20.30 30.18
N ASN A 63 -12.62 -20.76 29.27
CA ASN A 63 -13.68 -21.72 29.59
C ASN A 63 -13.15 -23.10 30.02
N PHE A 64 -11.89 -23.45 29.70
CA PHE A 64 -11.28 -24.68 30.19
C PHE A 64 -10.95 -24.62 31.69
N ASN A 65 -10.96 -23.43 32.30
CA ASN A 65 -10.61 -23.20 33.70
C ASN A 65 -9.22 -23.76 34.07
N ASP A 66 -8.28 -23.73 33.13
CA ASP A 66 -6.90 -24.14 33.35
C ASP A 66 -5.98 -22.91 33.49
N PRO A 67 -5.44 -22.63 34.69
CA PRO A 67 -4.61 -21.46 34.93
C PRO A 67 -3.26 -21.54 34.20
N ILE A 68 -2.70 -22.75 34.02
CA ILE A 68 -1.40 -22.93 33.34
C ILE A 68 -1.56 -22.66 31.84
N LEU A 69 -2.65 -23.15 31.24
CA LEU A 69 -2.96 -22.81 29.84
C LEU A 69 -3.12 -21.30 29.65
N THR A 70 -3.82 -20.65 30.58
CA THR A 70 -4.06 -19.20 30.52
C THR A 70 -2.74 -18.42 30.62
N GLU A 71 -1.86 -18.80 31.55
CA GLU A 71 -0.53 -18.21 31.71
C GLU A 71 0.32 -18.35 30.44
N LEU A 72 0.39 -19.56 29.86
CA LEU A 72 1.15 -19.79 28.62
C LEU A 72 0.63 -18.96 27.45
N ILE A 73 -0.68 -18.80 27.33
CA ILE A 73 -1.27 -17.97 26.28
C ILE A 73 -0.90 -16.49 26.50
N GLU A 74 -1.05 -15.98 27.72
CA GLU A 74 -0.71 -14.60 28.06
C GLU A 74 0.78 -14.32 27.84
N GLU A 75 1.67 -15.23 28.25
CA GLU A 75 3.10 -15.14 27.98
C GLU A 75 3.42 -15.14 26.48
N SER A 76 2.75 -16.00 25.70
CA SER A 76 2.95 -16.08 24.25
C SER A 76 2.57 -14.77 23.54
N ILE A 77 1.50 -14.12 23.98
CA ILE A 77 1.04 -12.85 23.41
C ILE A 77 2.08 -11.74 23.60
N HIS A 78 2.78 -11.73 24.73
CA HIS A 78 3.79 -10.73 25.03
C HIS A 78 5.16 -11.00 24.40
N SER A 79 5.52 -12.28 24.24
CA SER A 79 6.85 -12.70 23.79
C SER A 79 6.93 -12.98 22.28
N ASN A 80 5.81 -13.25 21.62
CA ASN A 80 5.80 -13.69 20.23
C ASN A 80 6.16 -12.57 19.22
N LEU A 81 7.08 -12.88 18.31
CA LEU A 81 7.58 -11.94 17.29
C LEU A 81 6.58 -11.69 16.16
N ASP A 82 5.74 -12.66 15.81
CA ASP A 82 4.75 -12.53 14.74
C ASP A 82 3.67 -11.51 15.12
N ILE A 83 3.21 -11.49 16.37
CA ILE A 83 2.30 -10.45 16.88
C ILE A 83 2.95 -9.07 16.79
N ARG A 84 4.23 -8.96 17.17
CA ARG A 84 4.98 -7.69 17.09
C ARG A 84 5.09 -7.23 15.63
N GLN A 85 5.44 -8.15 14.72
CA GLN A 85 5.51 -7.87 13.29
C GLN A 85 4.15 -7.44 12.73
N ALA A 86 3.06 -8.12 13.11
CA ALA A 86 1.70 -7.74 12.73
C ALA A 86 1.34 -6.34 13.25
N GLY A 87 1.77 -5.99 14.46
CA GLY A 87 1.67 -4.63 14.99
C GLY A 87 2.38 -3.58 14.12
N PHE A 88 3.60 -3.89 13.66
CA PHE A 88 4.33 -3.01 12.73
C PHE A 88 3.67 -2.92 11.36
N ARG A 89 3.06 -4.00 10.84
CA ARG A 89 2.26 -3.95 9.60
C ARG A 89 1.08 -2.98 9.73
N VAL A 90 0.38 -2.99 10.88
CA VAL A 90 -0.69 -2.00 11.16
C VAL A 90 -0.11 -0.58 11.21
N ALA A 91 1.02 -0.38 11.87
CA ALA A 91 1.67 0.94 11.92
C ALA A 91 2.06 1.45 10.52
N GLN A 92 2.61 0.57 9.68
CA GLN A 92 2.93 0.85 8.28
C GLN A 92 1.68 1.21 7.49
N ALA A 93 0.60 0.44 7.62
CA ALA A 93 -0.66 0.73 6.94
C ALA A 93 -1.25 2.10 7.34
N ARG A 94 -1.11 2.50 8.61
CA ARG A 94 -1.49 3.85 9.09
C ARG A 94 -0.61 4.94 8.48
N ALA A 95 0.70 4.72 8.40
CA ALA A 95 1.61 5.68 7.77
C ALA A 95 1.28 5.86 6.28
N SER A 96 0.99 4.77 5.57
CA SER A 96 0.53 4.80 4.18
C SER A 96 -0.79 5.56 4.03
N LEU A 97 -1.76 5.35 4.92
CA LEU A 97 -3.00 6.15 4.95
C LEU A 97 -2.68 7.63 5.14
N GLY A 98 -1.75 7.97 6.05
CA GLY A 98 -1.25 9.33 6.24
C GLY A 98 -0.72 9.97 4.95
N ILE A 99 0.11 9.24 4.20
CA ILE A 99 0.64 9.71 2.91
C ILE A 99 -0.49 9.95 1.90
N MET A 100 -1.48 9.06 1.82
CA MET A 100 -2.62 9.25 0.93
C MET A 100 -3.48 10.45 1.36
N THR A 101 -3.67 10.67 2.66
CA THR A 101 -4.39 11.85 3.17
C THR A 101 -3.64 13.16 2.90
N ALA A 102 -2.31 13.14 2.83
CA ALA A 102 -1.51 14.30 2.47
C ALA A 102 -1.82 14.81 1.05
N GLY A 103 -2.32 13.95 0.16
CA GLY A 103 -2.76 14.33 -1.18
C GLY A 103 -3.94 15.30 -1.23
N LEU A 104 -4.63 15.55 -0.11
CA LEU A 104 -5.65 16.61 0.00
C LEU A 104 -5.05 18.02 0.17
N PHE A 105 -3.76 18.11 0.42
CA PHE A 105 -3.04 19.35 0.67
C PHE A 105 -2.06 19.65 -0.46
N PRO A 106 -1.67 20.93 -0.66
CA PRO A 106 -0.62 21.27 -1.60
C PRO A 106 0.72 20.65 -1.20
N GLU A 107 1.44 20.11 -2.18
CA GLU A 107 2.84 19.71 -2.02
C GLU A 107 3.72 20.94 -2.15
N LEU A 108 4.54 21.20 -1.14
CA LEU A 108 5.50 22.30 -1.12
C LEU A 108 6.91 21.78 -1.35
N GLY A 109 7.63 22.40 -2.28
CA GLY A 109 8.98 22.01 -2.65
C GLY A 109 9.93 23.19 -2.69
N ILE A 110 11.20 22.90 -2.49
CA ILE A 110 12.31 23.78 -2.82
C ILE A 110 13.18 23.08 -3.85
N GLN A 111 13.46 23.77 -4.96
CA GLN A 111 14.32 23.22 -6.01
C GLN A 111 15.46 24.18 -6.33
N GLY A 112 16.59 23.57 -6.67
CA GLY A 112 17.81 24.23 -7.13
C GLY A 112 18.42 23.41 -8.26
N ALA A 113 18.65 24.02 -9.41
CA ALA A 113 19.21 23.37 -10.59
C ALA A 113 20.35 24.20 -11.17
N MET A 114 21.39 23.51 -11.65
CA MET A 114 22.47 24.10 -12.45
C MET A 114 22.51 23.41 -13.80
N THR A 115 22.32 24.18 -14.88
CA THR A 115 22.39 23.69 -16.26
C THR A 115 23.52 24.40 -17.00
N ARG A 116 24.47 23.65 -17.55
CA ARG A 116 25.49 24.18 -18.45
C ARG A 116 25.14 23.83 -19.89
N ARG A 117 24.96 24.85 -20.75
CA ARG A 117 24.68 24.67 -22.18
C ARG A 117 25.88 25.08 -23.02
N HIS A 118 26.25 24.24 -23.96
CA HIS A 118 27.24 24.57 -24.99
C HIS A 118 26.53 24.79 -26.31
N ASN A 119 26.68 25.98 -26.89
CA ASN A 119 26.26 26.26 -28.24
C ASN A 119 27.50 26.32 -29.15
N SER A 120 27.49 25.56 -30.23
CA SER A 120 28.45 25.69 -31.32
C SER A 120 27.79 26.43 -32.47
N MET A 121 28.30 27.63 -32.78
CA MET A 121 27.87 28.38 -33.96
C MET A 121 28.84 28.08 -35.10
N SER A 122 28.35 27.50 -36.20
CA SER A 122 29.15 27.37 -37.43
C SER A 122 29.06 28.69 -38.19
N VAL A 123 30.15 29.45 -38.24
CA VAL A 123 30.23 30.62 -39.12
C VAL A 123 30.40 30.10 -40.54
N SER A 124 29.36 30.18 -41.37
CA SER A 124 29.52 29.98 -42.82
C SER A 124 30.25 31.19 -43.38
N SER A 125 31.55 31.04 -43.67
CA SER A 125 32.31 32.07 -44.38
C SER A 125 31.75 32.17 -45.79
N SER A 126 31.03 33.25 -46.08
CA SER A 126 30.63 33.59 -47.44
C SER A 126 31.86 34.18 -48.13
N ASN A 127 32.58 33.34 -48.88
CA ASN A 127 33.61 33.81 -49.79
C ASN A 127 32.93 34.60 -50.90
N ASN A 128 32.80 35.92 -50.74
CA ASN A 128 32.51 36.81 -51.86
C ASN A 128 33.75 36.82 -52.76
N THR A 129 33.79 35.95 -53.76
CA THR A 129 34.66 36.11 -54.92
C THR A 129 34.15 37.32 -55.70
N THR A 130 34.70 38.49 -55.41
CA THR A 130 34.54 39.67 -56.25
C THR A 130 35.23 39.38 -57.58
N ASN A 131 34.48 38.83 -58.53
CA ASN A 131 34.87 38.83 -59.95
C ASN A 131 34.68 40.26 -60.49
N THR A 132 35.56 41.18 -60.10
CA THR A 132 35.76 42.42 -60.85
C THR A 132 36.64 42.12 -62.05
N ALA A 133 36.02 41.65 -63.12
CA ALA A 133 36.59 41.72 -64.46
C ALA A 133 35.46 41.91 -65.46
N GLN A 134 34.95 43.14 -65.53
CA GLN A 134 34.34 43.64 -66.75
C GLN A 134 35.48 43.91 -67.73
N ALA A 135 35.87 42.88 -68.48
CA ALA A 135 36.83 42.99 -69.56
C ALA A 135 36.16 42.53 -70.85
N THR A 136 35.90 43.49 -71.73
CA THR A 136 35.56 43.29 -73.13
C THR A 136 36.67 42.46 -73.81
N SER A 137 36.29 41.31 -74.36
CA SER A 137 36.98 40.49 -75.40
C SER A 137 38.48 40.14 -75.21
N ILE A 138 38.77 38.87 -74.85
CA ILE A 138 39.88 37.96 -75.31
C ILE A 138 39.71 36.58 -74.58
N PRO A 139 39.95 35.39 -75.18
CA PRO A 139 39.66 34.07 -74.59
C PRO A 139 40.92 33.41 -73.93
N PRO A 140 40.86 32.19 -73.34
CA PRO A 140 41.07 31.94 -71.91
C PRO A 140 42.45 31.33 -71.56
N SER A 141 42.83 31.33 -70.28
CA SER A 141 43.86 30.44 -69.74
C SER A 141 43.58 30.08 -68.28
N ASN A 142 43.68 28.78 -67.98
CA ASN A 142 43.41 28.13 -66.70
C ASN A 142 43.99 28.86 -65.49
N SER A 143 43.14 29.19 -64.52
CA SER A 143 43.56 29.34 -63.12
C SER A 143 42.57 28.62 -62.21
N GLN A 144 43.01 27.47 -61.69
CA GLN A 144 42.29 26.77 -60.64
C GLN A 144 42.33 27.63 -59.38
N ILE A 145 41.20 28.21 -58.98
CA ILE A 145 41.10 28.89 -57.69
C ILE A 145 41.03 27.79 -56.62
N ILE A 146 42.13 27.64 -55.89
CA ILE A 146 42.26 26.78 -54.72
C ILE A 146 41.23 27.27 -53.68
N ALA A 147 40.16 26.51 -53.48
CA ALA A 147 39.30 26.68 -52.34
C ALA A 147 40.11 26.32 -51.09
N ALA A 148 40.67 27.33 -50.43
CA ALA A 148 41.14 27.17 -49.07
C ALA A 148 39.97 26.64 -48.24
N THR A 149 40.03 25.37 -47.86
CA THR A 149 39.15 24.83 -46.82
C THR A 149 39.65 25.43 -45.51
N GLU A 150 39.33 26.70 -45.30
CA GLU A 150 39.53 27.33 -44.01
C GLU A 150 38.54 26.65 -43.05
N LYS A 151 39.11 25.86 -42.13
CA LYS A 151 38.39 25.27 -41.02
C LYS A 151 37.79 26.41 -40.20
N SER A 152 36.56 26.78 -40.54
CA SER A 152 35.85 27.89 -39.92
C SER A 152 35.87 27.73 -38.39
N PRO A 153 36.29 28.74 -37.62
CA PRO A 153 36.41 28.63 -36.18
C PRO A 153 35.01 28.49 -35.60
N SER A 154 34.66 27.28 -35.16
CA SER A 154 33.44 27.04 -34.40
C SER A 154 33.57 27.80 -33.07
N THR A 155 32.84 28.91 -32.92
CA THR A 155 32.81 29.64 -31.66
C THR A 155 31.98 28.80 -30.68
N LYS A 156 32.66 28.15 -29.73
CA LYS A 156 32.01 27.39 -28.66
C LYS A 156 31.67 28.36 -27.55
N SER A 157 30.40 28.71 -27.41
CA SER A 157 29.92 29.50 -26.27
C SER A 157 29.34 28.56 -25.23
N ALA A 158 29.72 28.74 -23.96
CA ALA A 158 29.24 27.94 -22.84
C ALA A 158 28.50 28.86 -21.87
N THR A 159 27.22 28.59 -21.64
CA THR A 159 26.38 29.36 -20.71
C THR A 159 26.04 28.50 -19.50
N ASN A 160 26.31 29.00 -18.30
CA ASN A 160 25.87 28.39 -17.05
C ASN A 160 24.57 29.07 -16.60
N LEU A 161 23.55 28.28 -16.33
CA LEU A 161 22.26 28.72 -15.81
C LEU A 161 22.06 28.10 -14.42
N PHE A 162 21.93 28.96 -13.41
CA PHE A 162 21.55 28.57 -12.06
C PHE A 162 20.10 28.99 -11.85
N GLN A 163 19.27 28.07 -11.35
CA GLN A 163 17.87 28.33 -11.06
C GLN A 163 17.56 27.81 -9.65
N THR A 164 16.98 28.66 -8.82
CA THR A 164 16.47 28.31 -7.49
C THR A 164 15.04 28.82 -7.37
N GLY A 165 14.23 28.18 -6.52
CA GLY A 165 12.85 28.61 -6.35
C GLY A 165 12.03 27.66 -5.49
N LEU A 166 10.94 28.21 -4.97
CA LEU A 166 9.93 27.49 -4.21
C LEU A 166 8.78 27.10 -5.15
N THR A 167 8.26 25.89 -4.99
CA THR A 167 7.16 25.36 -5.78
C THR A 167 6.01 24.92 -4.88
N ALA A 168 4.78 25.12 -5.34
CA ALA A 168 3.58 24.57 -4.72
C ALA A 168 2.70 23.94 -5.80
N SER A 169 2.40 22.65 -5.68
CA SER A 169 1.50 21.92 -6.58
C SER A 169 0.31 21.41 -5.79
N TRP A 170 -0.89 21.53 -6.36
CA TRP A 170 -2.12 21.11 -5.69
C TRP A 170 -3.08 20.55 -6.73
N THR A 171 -3.79 19.48 -6.37
CA THR A 171 -4.80 18.87 -7.23
C THR A 171 -6.18 19.16 -6.66
N LEU A 172 -7.01 19.85 -7.44
CA LEU A 172 -8.41 20.08 -7.08
C LEU A 172 -9.22 18.78 -7.18
N ASP A 173 -9.68 18.25 -6.04
CA ASP A 173 -10.46 17.02 -6.00
C ASP A 173 -11.96 17.25 -6.29
N VAL A 174 -12.28 17.70 -7.49
CA VAL A 174 -13.67 18.01 -7.92
C VAL A 174 -14.53 16.75 -8.01
N PHE A 175 -13.95 15.65 -8.49
CA PHE A 175 -14.62 14.37 -8.74
C PHE A 175 -14.39 13.32 -7.65
N GLY A 176 -13.67 13.65 -6.58
CA GLY A 176 -13.45 12.74 -5.45
C GLY A 176 -12.40 11.64 -5.67
N GLY A 177 -11.49 11.78 -6.63
CA GLY A 177 -10.42 10.82 -6.88
C GLY A 177 -9.47 10.67 -5.67
N VAL A 178 -9.09 11.78 -5.04
CA VAL A 178 -8.23 11.74 -3.83
C VAL A 178 -9.01 11.14 -2.65
N ARG A 179 -10.27 11.57 -2.47
CA ARG A 179 -11.16 10.99 -1.44
C ARG A 179 -11.33 9.47 -1.59
N ARG A 180 -11.52 8.97 -2.81
CA ARG A 180 -11.64 7.52 -3.08
C ARG A 180 -10.34 6.76 -2.84
N ASN A 181 -9.20 7.39 -3.11
CA ASN A 181 -7.89 6.82 -2.80
C ASN A 181 -7.70 6.67 -1.28
N ILE A 182 -8.06 7.70 -0.51
CA ILE A 182 -8.04 7.67 0.96
C ILE A 182 -8.97 6.59 1.50
N GLU A 183 -10.17 6.46 0.95
CA GLU A 183 -11.11 5.42 1.34
C GLU A 183 -10.53 4.02 1.10
N SER A 184 -9.90 3.78 -0.06
CA SER A 184 -9.21 2.52 -0.34
C SER A 184 -8.05 2.28 0.64
N ALA A 185 -7.27 3.30 0.98
CA ALA A 185 -6.18 3.18 1.94
C ALA A 185 -6.70 2.86 3.35
N ASN A 186 -7.85 3.45 3.73
CA ASN A 186 -8.50 3.15 5.00
C ASN A 186 -9.05 1.72 5.04
N ALA A 187 -9.63 1.24 3.94
CA ALA A 187 -10.03 -0.17 3.81
C ALA A 187 -8.84 -1.13 3.94
N ASN A 188 -7.68 -0.79 3.37
CA ASN A 188 -6.44 -1.57 3.53
C ASN A 188 -5.95 -1.58 4.98
N LEU A 189 -6.07 -0.45 5.71
CA LEU A 189 -5.79 -0.40 7.14
C LEU A 189 -6.73 -1.31 7.93
N GLN A 190 -8.02 -1.30 7.62
CA GLN A 190 -9.01 -2.18 8.26
C GLN A 190 -8.69 -3.65 8.00
N MET A 191 -8.37 -4.02 6.75
CA MET A 191 -7.89 -5.37 6.41
C MET A 191 -6.68 -5.77 7.27
N THR A 192 -5.67 -4.91 7.35
CA THR A 192 -4.45 -5.19 8.13
C THR A 192 -4.74 -5.34 9.63
N LEU A 193 -5.73 -4.61 10.15
CA LEU A 193 -6.18 -4.74 11.54
C LEU A 193 -6.85 -6.09 11.80
N GLU A 194 -7.67 -6.57 10.87
CA GLU A 194 -8.30 -7.90 10.96
C GLU A 194 -7.28 -9.02 10.74
N ASP A 195 -6.32 -8.87 9.83
CA ASP A 195 -5.20 -9.81 9.65
C ASP A 195 -4.41 -9.99 10.96
N ARG A 196 -4.14 -8.89 11.68
CA ARG A 196 -3.50 -8.95 12.99
C ARG A 196 -4.32 -9.78 13.97
N ARG A 197 -5.65 -9.62 14.00
CA ARG A 197 -6.53 -10.43 14.86
C ARG A 197 -6.52 -11.90 14.46
N GLY A 198 -6.44 -12.20 13.16
CA GLY A 198 -6.23 -13.56 12.66
C GLY A 198 -4.94 -14.19 13.18
N ILE A 199 -3.84 -13.44 13.17
CA ILE A 199 -2.54 -13.91 13.73
C ILE A 199 -2.66 -14.21 15.23
N PHE A 200 -3.34 -13.36 16.01
CA PHE A 200 -3.62 -13.63 17.42
C PHE A 200 -4.40 -14.95 17.60
N LEU A 201 -5.45 -15.16 16.80
CA LEU A 201 -6.27 -16.37 16.87
C LEU A 201 -5.45 -17.63 16.56
N THR A 202 -4.63 -17.60 15.50
CA THR A 202 -3.75 -18.71 15.13
C THR A 202 -2.73 -19.00 16.24
N LEU A 203 -2.07 -17.97 16.77
CA LEU A 203 -1.09 -18.17 17.85
C LEU A 203 -1.73 -18.83 19.08
N ILE A 204 -2.88 -18.32 19.51
CA ILE A 204 -3.62 -18.87 20.66
C ILE A 204 -4.01 -20.32 20.40
N SER A 205 -4.47 -20.62 19.18
CA SER A 205 -4.81 -21.99 18.75
C SER A 205 -3.61 -22.94 18.81
N ASP A 206 -2.44 -22.48 18.35
CA ASP A 206 -1.22 -23.30 18.35
C ASP A 206 -0.75 -23.57 19.78
N VAL A 207 -0.76 -22.56 20.66
CA VAL A 207 -0.41 -22.73 22.09
C VAL A 207 -1.37 -23.70 22.76
N ALA A 208 -2.68 -23.53 22.56
CA ALA A 208 -3.69 -24.41 23.14
C ALA A 208 -3.54 -25.86 22.64
N THR A 209 -3.34 -26.05 21.34
CA THR A 209 -3.16 -27.38 20.74
C THR A 209 -1.92 -28.07 21.27
N ASN A 210 -0.78 -27.37 21.30
CA ASN A 210 0.47 -27.92 21.84
C ASN A 210 0.37 -28.25 23.33
N TYR A 211 -0.32 -27.42 24.11
CA TYR A 211 -0.57 -27.67 25.52
C TYR A 211 -1.41 -28.93 25.73
N VAL A 212 -2.53 -29.07 25.00
CA VAL A 212 -3.41 -30.25 25.10
C VAL A 212 -2.65 -31.52 24.69
N ASN A 213 -1.82 -31.45 23.65
CA ASN A 213 -0.97 -32.56 23.24
C ASN A 213 0.02 -32.96 24.35
N LEU A 214 0.68 -31.98 24.98
CA LEU A 214 1.58 -32.23 26.10
C LEU A 214 0.85 -32.91 27.28
N ARG A 215 -0.32 -32.41 27.67
CA ARG A 215 -1.14 -33.01 28.74
C ARG A 215 -1.60 -34.42 28.39
N THR A 216 -1.95 -34.65 27.12
CA THR A 216 -2.32 -35.98 26.62
C THR A 216 -1.15 -36.96 26.76
N PHE A 217 0.06 -36.57 26.34
CA PHE A 217 1.24 -37.43 26.48
C PHE A 217 1.61 -37.69 27.93
N GLN A 218 1.52 -36.69 28.82
CA GLN A 218 1.72 -36.89 30.25
C GLN A 218 0.76 -37.95 30.81
N LYS A 219 -0.51 -37.92 30.39
CA LYS A 219 -1.50 -38.91 30.82
C LYS A 219 -1.23 -40.30 30.25
N GLN A 220 -0.86 -40.39 28.98
CA GLN A 220 -0.47 -41.67 28.36
C GLN A 220 0.74 -42.31 29.07
N ILE A 221 1.77 -41.53 29.39
CA ILE A 221 2.93 -42.02 30.15
C ILE A 221 2.52 -42.50 31.53
N SER A 222 1.64 -41.77 32.22
CA SER A 222 1.13 -42.19 33.54
C SER A 222 0.41 -43.54 33.47
N ILE A 223 -0.45 -43.74 32.47
CA ILE A 223 -1.20 -44.99 32.28
C ILE A 223 -0.24 -46.13 31.92
N ALA A 224 0.71 -45.89 31.01
CA ALA A 224 1.70 -46.89 30.62
C ALA A 224 2.56 -47.36 31.80
N LYS A 225 2.97 -46.43 32.68
CA LYS A 225 3.70 -46.76 33.92
C LYS A 225 2.86 -47.59 34.89
N GLU A 226 1.58 -47.30 35.01
CA GLU A 226 0.66 -48.08 35.84
C GLU A 226 0.49 -49.50 35.30
N GLN A 227 0.35 -49.65 33.98
CA GLN A 227 0.31 -50.96 33.31
C GLN A 227 1.60 -51.76 33.53
N LEU A 228 2.77 -51.12 33.41
CA LEU A 228 4.06 -51.76 33.67
C LEU A 228 4.12 -52.31 35.11
N LYS A 229 3.73 -51.50 36.09
CA LYS A 229 3.73 -51.90 37.51
C LYS A 229 2.83 -53.13 37.75
N ILE A 230 1.65 -53.16 37.12
CA ILE A 230 0.71 -54.30 37.22
C ILE A 230 1.30 -55.55 36.57
N GLN A 231 1.96 -55.42 35.43
CA GLN A 231 2.62 -56.54 34.75
C GLN A 231 3.79 -57.11 35.58
N GLU A 232 4.61 -56.25 36.18
CA GLU A 232 5.70 -56.66 37.07
C GLU A 232 5.17 -57.43 38.29
N GLN A 233 4.12 -56.91 38.94
CA GLN A 233 3.47 -57.57 40.07
C GLN A 233 2.89 -58.94 39.69
N THR A 234 2.22 -59.02 38.53
CA THR A 234 1.64 -60.27 38.02
C THR A 234 2.73 -61.30 37.74
N SER A 235 3.80 -60.89 37.07
CA SER A 235 4.96 -61.74 36.78
C SER A 235 5.60 -62.29 38.05
N LEU A 236 5.77 -61.45 39.07
CA LEU A 236 6.33 -61.84 40.36
C LEU A 236 5.45 -62.86 41.09
N ILE A 237 4.13 -62.66 41.09
CA ILE A 237 3.18 -63.61 41.69
C ILE A 237 3.22 -64.97 40.97
N MET A 238 3.26 -64.97 39.64
CA MET A 238 3.35 -66.22 38.86
C MET A 238 4.65 -66.97 39.14
N LYS A 239 5.79 -66.26 39.21
CA LYS A 239 7.08 -66.87 39.56
C LYS A 239 7.06 -67.51 40.95
N LYS A 240 6.53 -66.80 41.96
CA LYS A 240 6.40 -67.34 43.33
C LYS A 240 5.51 -68.60 43.40
N ARG A 241 4.49 -68.72 42.54
CA ARG A 241 3.62 -69.91 42.48
C ARG A 241 4.27 -71.10 41.79
N TYR A 242 5.21 -70.86 40.87
CA TYR A 242 5.91 -71.93 40.16
C TYR A 242 7.03 -72.56 41.01
N GLU A 243 7.65 -71.77 41.89
CA GLU A 243 8.76 -72.21 42.76
C GLU A 243 8.31 -72.92 44.05
N ALA A 244 7.01 -72.99 44.33
CA ALA A 244 6.41 -73.61 45.53
C ALA A 244 5.80 -74.98 45.22
#